data_AF-A0AAW4KT32-F1
#
_entry.id   AF-A0AAW4KT32-F1
#
_cell.length_a   1.000
_cell.length_b   1.000
_cell.length_c   1.000
_cell.angle_alpha   90.00
_cell.angle_beta   90.00
_cell.angle_gamma   90.00
#
_symmetry.space_group_name_H-M   'P 1'
#
loop_
_entity.id
_entity.type
_entity.pdbx_description
1 polymer ?
#
loop_
_entity_poly.entity_id
_entity_poly.type
_entity_poly.pdbx_seq_one_letter_code
_entity_poly.pdbx_strand_id
1 'polypeptide(L)'
;NYYQQTAEAENYRQELNSQRGIRGASTCARSLHISLFFDGTNNNEPYDTHKAEPPHPTNIARLYHATILKLESGYFRYYIPGVGTPFPEIG
;
A
#
# COMPACT_ATOMS: atom_id res chain seq x y z
N ASN A 1 7.19 -6.26 12.57
CA ASN A 1 6.62 -5.57 11.39
C ASN A 1 6.49 -4.06 11.65
N TYR A 2 5.70 -3.58 12.62
CA TYR A 2 5.58 -2.13 12.93
C TYR A 2 6.92 -1.38 13.03
N TYR A 3 7.86 -1.87 13.84
CA TYR A 3 9.17 -1.23 14.00
C TYR A 3 9.96 -1.12 12.69
N GLN A 4 9.82 -2.07 11.76
CA GLN A 4 10.48 -2.00 10.46
C GLN A 4 9.84 -0.92 9.57
N GLN A 5 8.54 -0.70 9.70
CA GLN A 5 7.83 0.33 8.96
C GLN A 5 8.19 1.75 9.45
N THR A 6 8.41 1.92 10.76
CA THR A 6 8.68 3.25 11.35
C THR A 6 10.17 3.61 11.44
N ALA A 7 11.07 2.64 11.34
CA ALA A 7 12.52 2.83 11.55
C ALA A 7 13.11 3.98 10.72
N GLU A 8 12.79 4.08 9.43
CA GLU A 8 13.33 5.11 8.56
C GLU A 8 12.88 6.52 8.98
N ALA A 9 11.58 6.71 9.22
CA ALA A 9 11.05 7.99 9.69
C ALA A 9 11.58 8.36 11.09
N GLU A 10 11.79 7.37 11.96
CA GLU A 10 12.38 7.59 13.27
C GLU A 10 13.84 8.02 13.18
N ASN A 11 14.64 7.35 12.35
CA ASN A 11 16.05 7.70 12.11
C ASN A 11 16.17 9.10 11.50
N TYR A 12 15.37 9.40 10.47
CA TYR A 12 15.36 10.72 9.83
C TYR A 12 14.96 11.82 10.82
N ARG A 13 13.96 11.57 11.66
CA ARG A 13 13.55 12.49 12.73
C ARG A 13 14.68 12.74 13.73
N GLN A 14 15.42 11.71 14.14
CA GLN A 14 16.56 11.87 15.05
C GLN A 14 17.68 12.71 14.43
N GLU A 15 17.98 12.49 13.15
CA GLU A 15 18.97 13.28 12.41
C GLU A 15 18.57 14.76 12.30
N LEU A 16 17.31 15.05 11.92
CA LEU A 16 16.82 16.42 11.85
C LEU A 16 16.87 17.14 13.21
N ASN A 17 16.55 16.44 14.29
CA ASN A 17 16.60 17.00 15.63
C ASN A 17 18.05 17.29 16.06
N SER A 18 19.01 16.40 15.73
CA SER A 18 20.43 16.59 16.06
C SER A 18 21.03 17.80 15.32
N GLN A 19 20.71 17.97 14.03
CA GLN A 19 21.13 19.13 13.23
C GLN A 19 20.62 20.47 13.78
N ARG A 20 19.44 20.48 14.41
CA ARG A 20 18.82 21.67 14.99
C ARG A 20 19.20 21.94 16.44
N GLY A 21 20.01 21.08 17.06
CA GLY A 21 20.38 21.18 18.47
C GLY A 21 19.22 20.95 19.45
N ILE A 22 18.11 20.34 19.00
CA ILE A 22 16.92 20.12 19.82
C ILE A 22 16.99 18.72 20.45
N ARG A 23 17.01 18.64 21.79
CA ARG A 23 16.94 17.39 22.54
C ARG A 23 15.47 17.01 22.79
N GLY A 24 14.74 16.62 21.73
CA GLY A 24 13.32 16.27 21.81
C GLY A 24 12.61 16.22 20.45
N ALA A 25 11.31 15.91 20.44
CA ALA A 25 10.50 15.84 19.21
C ALA A 25 10.05 17.23 18.76
N SER A 26 10.75 17.82 17.78
CA SER A 26 10.38 19.14 17.21
C SER A 26 10.14 19.13 15.71
N THR A 27 10.47 18.03 15.03
CA THR A 27 10.27 17.87 13.58
C THR A 27 9.33 16.71 13.31
N CYS A 28 8.30 16.94 12.49
CA CYS A 28 7.44 15.86 12.00
C CYS A 28 8.14 15.15 10.83
N ALA A 29 8.15 13.84 10.88
CA ALA A 29 8.59 12.98 9.78
C ALA A 29 7.56 11.85 9.66
N ARG A 30 7.25 11.46 8.42
CA ARG A 30 6.27 10.43 8.15
C ARG A 30 6.68 9.63 6.92
N SER A 31 6.66 8.31 7.03
CA SER A 31 6.81 7.40 5.90
C SER A 31 5.51 7.28 5.12
N LEU A 32 5.61 7.21 3.80
CA LEU A 32 4.52 6.77 2.93
C LEU A 32 4.74 5.29 2.60
N HIS A 33 3.74 4.47 2.90
CA HIS A 33 3.73 3.04 2.59
C HIS A 33 2.76 2.79 1.44
N ILE A 34 3.30 2.44 0.27
CA ILE A 34 2.51 2.20 -0.95
C ILE A 34 2.63 0.73 -1.31
N SER A 35 1.50 0.04 -1.40
CA SER A 35 1.42 -1.35 -1.87
C SER A 35 0.75 -1.39 -3.24
N LEU A 36 1.46 -1.91 -4.24
CA LEU A 36 0.97 -2.05 -5.61
C LEU A 36 0.78 -3.54 -5.92
N PHE A 37 -0.40 -3.90 -6.41
CA PHE A 37 -0.77 -5.28 -6.68
C PHE A 37 -1.09 -5.45 -8.16
N PHE A 38 -0.19 -6.10 -8.90
CA PHE A 38 -0.37 -6.43 -10.32
C PHE A 38 -0.88 -7.86 -10.44
N ASP A 39 -2.10 -8.03 -10.96
CA ASP A 39 -2.68 -9.36 -11.09
C ASP A 39 -2.22 -10.10 -12.36
N GLY A 40 -2.46 -11.41 -12.38
CA GLY A 40 -2.09 -12.27 -13.51
C GLY A 40 -3.01 -12.07 -14.72
N THR A 41 -2.56 -12.50 -15.90
CA THR A 41 -3.33 -12.49 -17.15
C THR A 41 -4.76 -13.04 -16.98
N ASN A 42 -5.73 -12.34 -17.57
CA ASN A 42 -7.15 -12.68 -17.54
C ASN A 42 -7.79 -12.74 -16.13
N ASN A 43 -7.22 -12.05 -15.14
CA ASN A 43 -7.81 -11.91 -13.81
C ASN A 43 -8.22 -10.46 -13.54
N ASN A 44 -9.37 -10.28 -12.90
CA ASN A 44 -9.94 -8.99 -12.57
C ASN A 44 -10.70 -9.08 -11.25
N GLU A 45 -10.09 -8.58 -10.17
CA GLU A 45 -10.63 -8.72 -8.80
C GLU A 45 -12.09 -8.25 -8.68
N PRO A 46 -12.51 -7.07 -9.19
CA PRO A 46 -13.91 -6.67 -9.14
C PRO A 46 -14.89 -7.67 -9.76
N TYR A 47 -14.48 -8.40 -10.79
CA TYR A 47 -15.30 -9.44 -11.42
C TYR A 47 -15.18 -10.77 -10.66
N ASP A 48 -13.95 -11.25 -10.45
CA ASP A 48 -13.63 -12.57 -9.90
C ASP A 48 -14.10 -12.76 -8.46
N THR A 49 -14.16 -11.67 -7.68
CA THR A 49 -14.61 -11.69 -6.28
C THR A 49 -16.13 -11.48 -6.14
N HIS A 50 -16.71 -10.58 -6.94
CA HIS A 50 -18.06 -10.06 -6.68
C HIS A 50 -19.12 -10.46 -7.73
N LYS A 51 -18.71 -10.96 -8.90
CA LYS A 51 -19.62 -11.28 -10.02
C LYS A 51 -19.51 -12.72 -10.51
N ALA A 52 -18.32 -13.31 -10.45
CA ALA A 52 -18.11 -14.69 -10.86
C ALA A 52 -18.82 -15.67 -9.90
N GLU A 53 -19.39 -16.74 -10.47
CA GLU A 53 -20.05 -17.80 -9.72
C GLU A 53 -19.50 -19.17 -10.14
N PRO A 54 -18.74 -19.87 -9.28
CA PRO A 54 -18.35 -19.46 -7.92
C PRO A 54 -17.28 -18.34 -7.92
N PRO A 55 -17.18 -17.53 -6.84
CA PRO A 55 -16.09 -16.56 -6.68
C PRO A 55 -14.71 -17.22 -6.69
N HIS A 56 -13.76 -16.63 -7.40
CA HIS A 56 -12.41 -17.19 -7.59
C HIS A 56 -11.30 -16.12 -7.56
N PRO A 57 -11.17 -15.33 -6.48
CA PRO A 57 -10.14 -14.30 -6.39
C PRO A 57 -8.74 -14.91 -6.39
N THR A 58 -7.81 -14.27 -7.11
CA THR A 58 -6.41 -14.68 -7.16
C THR A 58 -5.70 -14.44 -5.82
N ASN A 59 -4.50 -15.00 -5.64
CA ASN A 59 -3.67 -14.67 -4.48
C ASN A 59 -3.30 -13.19 -4.42
N ILE A 60 -3.15 -12.50 -5.56
CA ILE A 60 -2.86 -11.07 -5.61
C ILE A 60 -4.07 -10.26 -5.10
N ALA A 61 -5.27 -10.57 -5.59
CA ALA A 61 -6.52 -10.01 -5.07
C ALA A 61 -6.67 -10.22 -3.56
N ARG A 62 -6.40 -11.44 -3.08
CA ARG A 62 -6.44 -11.77 -1.65
C ARG A 62 -5.44 -10.96 -0.81
N LEU A 63 -4.22 -10.78 -1.31
CA LEU A 63 -3.21 -9.94 -0.65
C LEU A 63 -3.62 -8.45 -0.66
N TYR A 64 -4.16 -7.97 -1.78
CA TYR A 64 -4.70 -6.61 -1.87
C TYR A 64 -5.78 -6.37 -0.81
N HIS A 65 -6.74 -7.28 -0.65
CA HIS A 65 -7.77 -7.16 0.39
C HIS A 65 -7.23 -7.19 1.82
N ALA A 66 -6.21 -8.02 2.09
CA ALA A 66 -5.57 -8.13 3.39
C ALA A 66 -4.66 -6.94 3.75
N THR A 67 -4.29 -6.12 2.75
CA THR A 67 -3.33 -5.02 2.93
C THR A 67 -3.95 -3.83 3.67
N ILE A 68 -3.14 -3.19 4.53
CA ILE A 68 -3.52 -2.01 5.29
C ILE A 68 -3.91 -0.86 4.34
N LEU A 69 -5.10 -0.30 4.52
CA LEU A 69 -5.54 0.95 3.90
C LEU A 69 -5.86 1.96 5.00
N LYS A 70 -4.98 2.93 5.19
CA LYS A 70 -5.13 4.02 6.16
C LYS A 70 -4.51 5.29 5.59
N LEU A 71 -5.26 6.00 4.76
CA LEU A 71 -4.80 7.18 4.00
C LEU A 71 -4.21 8.26 4.92
N GLU A 72 -4.95 8.63 5.96
CA GLU A 72 -4.51 9.58 7.00
C GLU A 72 -3.29 9.08 7.77
N SER A 73 -3.01 7.77 7.71
CA SER A 73 -1.83 7.17 8.33
C SER A 73 -0.61 7.08 7.39
N GLY A 74 -0.77 7.41 6.11
CA GLY A 74 0.26 7.27 5.07
C GLY A 74 0.30 5.89 4.40
N TYR A 75 -0.73 5.06 4.56
CA TYR A 75 -0.82 3.71 3.97
C TYR A 75 -1.80 3.67 2.81
N PHE A 76 -1.28 3.34 1.63
CA PHE A 76 -2.00 3.28 0.37
C PHE A 76 -1.88 1.88 -0.23
N ARG A 77 -2.95 1.42 -0.87
CA ARG A 77 -2.94 0.20 -1.66
C ARG A 77 -3.65 0.44 -2.99
N TYR A 78 -3.12 -0.15 -4.05
CA TYR A 78 -3.68 -0.05 -5.39
C TYR A 78 -3.70 -1.44 -6.02
N TYR A 79 -4.83 -1.81 -6.61
CA TYR A 79 -4.98 -3.01 -7.42
C TYR A 79 -4.91 -2.64 -8.89
N ILE A 80 -4.17 -3.43 -9.65
CA ILE A 80 -3.98 -3.30 -11.08
C ILE A 80 -4.46 -4.60 -11.72
N PRO A 81 -5.52 -4.57 -12.54
CA PRO A 81 -6.08 -5.78 -13.14
C PRO A 81 -5.10 -6.45 -14.10
N GLY A 82 -5.30 -7.74 -14.30
CA GLY A 82 -4.53 -8.54 -15.23
C GLY A 82 -4.74 -8.13 -16.67
N VAL A 83 -3.68 -8.24 -17.47
CA VAL A 83 -3.76 -8.03 -18.92
C VAL A 83 -4.82 -8.93 -19.56
N GLY A 84 -5.51 -8.43 -20.58
CA GLY A 84 -6.63 -9.15 -21.21
C GLY A 84 -7.98 -8.95 -20.49
N THR A 85 -8.02 -8.17 -19.40
CA THR A 85 -9.27 -7.76 -18.75
C THR A 85 -9.45 -6.23 -18.82
N PRO A 86 -10.67 -5.69 -18.67
CA PRO A 86 -10.90 -4.24 -18.72
C PRO A 86 -10.14 -3.49 -17.60
N PHE A 87 -9.52 -2.36 -17.96
CA PHE A 87 -8.89 -1.43 -17.01
C PHE A 87 -9.25 0.03 -17.35
N PRO A 88 -10.46 0.48 -16.98
CA PRO A 88 -11.03 1.76 -17.42
C PRO A 88 -10.16 3.00 -17.14
N GLU A 89 -9.35 2.96 -16.09
CA GLU A 89 -8.46 4.03 -15.67
C GLU A 89 -7.34 4.34 -16.67
N ILE A 90 -7.05 3.42 -17.60
CA ILE A 90 -5.97 3.58 -18.60
C ILE A 90 -6.44 3.48 -20.06
N GLY A 91 -7.75 3.38 -20.31
CA GLY A 91 -8.37 3.34 -21.65
C GLY A 91 -8.75 1.95 -22.13
#